data_AF-A0A382SAT6-F1
#
_entry.id   AF-A0A382SAT6-F1
#
_cell.length_a   1.000
_cell.length_b   1.000
_cell.length_c   1.000
_cell.angle_alpha   90.00
_cell.angle_beta   90.00
_cell.angle_gamma   90.00
#
_symmetry.space_group_name_H-M   'P 1'
#
loop_
_entity.id
_entity.type
_entity.pdbx_description
1 polymer ?
#
loop_
_entity_poly.entity_id
_entity_poly.type
_entity_poly.pdbx_seq_one_letter_code
_entity_poly.pdbx_strand_id
1 'polypeptide(L)'
;MNKFALVLLSFLLISPCARAEDRSAMLEDTRLITAAVAIQLSEGQQAAFQTLLAEYLEKLGSATRKLIRRNNETDVAKKIIRKRKQLTRTFDKKMAAILTEEQYPRYEQYRTLLLAKLSGALNTQGKEGTTSFSTMMGSSNSGT
;
A
#
# COMPACT_ATOMS: atom_id res chain seq x y z
N MET A 1 -28.15 -5.53 -6.34
CA MET A 1 -27.69 -4.12 -6.35
C MET A 1 -27.10 -3.81 -4.98
N ASN A 2 -25.77 -3.88 -4.86
CA ASN A 2 -25.08 -3.85 -3.58
C ASN A 2 -24.91 -2.41 -3.10
N LYS A 3 -25.77 -2.00 -2.16
CA LYS A 3 -25.80 -0.68 -1.52
C LYS A 3 -24.47 -0.30 -0.83
N PHE A 4 -23.60 -1.28 -0.55
CA PHE A 4 -22.28 -1.10 0.04
C PHE A 4 -21.29 -0.31 -0.83
N ALA A 5 -21.34 -0.48 -2.16
CA ALA A 5 -20.42 0.23 -3.06
C ALA A 5 -20.76 1.74 -3.16
N LEU A 6 -22.01 2.11 -2.91
CA LEU A 6 -22.50 3.47 -3.10
C LEU A 6 -22.31 4.35 -1.86
N VAL A 7 -22.36 3.78 -0.65
CA VAL A 7 -22.18 4.53 0.61
C VAL A 7 -20.72 4.88 0.86
N LEU A 8 -19.79 3.99 0.50
CA LEU A 8 -18.35 4.25 0.60
C LEU A 8 -17.89 5.36 -0.37
N LEU A 9 -18.59 5.53 -1.49
CA LEU A 9 -18.30 6.55 -2.50
C LEU A 9 -18.87 7.94 -2.14
N SER A 10 -19.94 8.02 -1.35
CA SER A 10 -20.69 9.26 -1.12
C SER A 10 -20.24 10.07 0.10
N PHE A 11 -19.47 9.50 1.03
CA PHE A 11 -18.91 10.24 2.17
C PHE A 11 -17.51 10.83 1.93
N LEU A 12 -16.94 10.62 0.74
CA LEU A 12 -15.60 11.11 0.33
C LEU A 12 -15.58 12.58 -0.16
N LEU A 13 -16.73 13.27 -0.13
CA LEU A 13 -16.87 14.63 -0.68
C LEU A 13 -16.76 15.77 0.33
N ILE A 14 -16.51 15.50 1.61
CA ILE A 14 -16.40 16.56 2.63
C ILE A 14 -15.09 16.43 3.38
N SER A 15 -13.98 16.85 2.75
CA SER A 15 -12.88 17.52 3.45
C SER A 15 -11.88 18.15 2.46
N PRO A 16 -11.46 19.41 2.67
CA PRO A 16 -10.72 20.19 1.70
C PRO A 16 -9.22 19.87 1.68
N CYS A 17 -8.72 19.71 0.45
CA CYS A 17 -7.47 20.29 -0.06
C CYS A 17 -6.19 20.13 0.79
N ALA A 18 -5.48 19.01 0.60
CA ALA A 18 -4.03 19.03 0.35
C ALA A 18 -3.55 17.64 -0.10
N ARG A 19 -3.23 17.53 -1.40
CA ARG A 19 -2.42 16.47 -2.02
C ARG A 19 -3.04 15.07 -2.01
N ALA A 20 -4.11 14.90 -2.80
CA ALA A 20 -4.88 13.67 -2.94
C ALA A 20 -4.32 12.64 -3.95
N GLU A 21 -3.43 13.03 -4.88
CA GLU A 21 -3.05 12.14 -5.99
C GLU A 21 -2.23 10.91 -5.55
N ASP A 22 -1.28 11.06 -4.62
CA ASP A 22 -0.48 9.92 -4.12
C ASP A 22 -1.26 9.01 -3.15
N ARG A 23 -2.23 9.57 -2.40
CA ARG A 23 -3.06 8.77 -1.47
C ARG A 23 -4.09 7.93 -2.21
N SER A 24 -4.60 8.43 -3.35
CA SER A 24 -5.62 7.75 -4.16
C SER A 24 -5.03 6.54 -4.89
N ALA A 25 -3.85 6.66 -5.50
CA ALA A 25 -3.19 5.55 -6.19
C ALA A 25 -2.77 4.39 -5.26
N MET A 26 -2.55 4.65 -3.97
CA MET A 26 -2.23 3.61 -2.97
C MET A 26 -3.46 2.81 -2.55
N LEU A 27 -4.65 3.42 -2.61
CA LEU A 27 -5.93 2.86 -2.19
C LEU A 27 -6.71 2.22 -3.34
N GLU A 28 -6.32 2.44 -4.59
CA GLU A 28 -6.97 1.87 -5.78
C GLU A 28 -6.52 0.43 -6.12
N ASP A 29 -5.50 -0.11 -5.45
CA ASP A 29 -5.08 -1.49 -5.72
C ASP A 29 -6.18 -2.47 -5.27
N THR A 30 -6.85 -3.08 -6.24
CA THR A 30 -7.96 -4.00 -6.00
C THR A 30 -7.60 -5.10 -5.01
N ARG A 31 -6.34 -5.57 -5.02
CA ARG A 31 -5.87 -6.61 -4.09
C ARG A 31 -5.85 -6.12 -2.64
N LEU A 32 -5.46 -4.86 -2.40
CA LEU A 32 -5.48 -4.25 -1.08
C LEU A 32 -6.91 -4.01 -0.60
N ILE A 33 -7.79 -3.55 -1.49
CA ILE A 33 -9.22 -3.35 -1.18
C ILE A 33 -9.87 -4.68 -0.82
N THR A 34 -9.70 -5.72 -1.64
CA THR A 34 -10.26 -7.05 -1.39
C THR A 34 -9.73 -7.64 -0.09
N ALA A 35 -8.43 -7.51 0.19
CA ALA A 35 -7.84 -7.98 1.43
C ALA A 35 -8.39 -7.22 2.65
N ALA A 36 -8.58 -5.90 2.56
CA ALA A 36 -9.16 -5.11 3.64
C ALA A 36 -10.62 -5.52 3.92
N VAL A 37 -11.41 -5.77 2.87
CA VAL A 37 -12.80 -6.26 2.99
C VAL A 37 -12.84 -7.65 3.61
N ALA A 38 -11.88 -8.53 3.26
CA ALA A 38 -11.81 -9.89 3.78
C ALA A 38 -11.57 -9.96 5.30
N ILE A 39 -10.99 -8.92 5.91
CA ILE A 39 -10.80 -8.83 7.37
C ILE A 39 -12.17 -8.80 8.10
N GLN A 40 -13.25 -8.36 7.43
CA GLN A 40 -14.59 -8.28 8.03
C GLN A 40 -14.60 -7.46 9.33
N LEU A 41 -14.06 -6.24 9.27
CA LEU A 41 -14.06 -5.31 10.40
C LEU A 41 -15.48 -4.81 10.69
N SER A 42 -15.86 -4.74 11.97
CA SER A 42 -17.08 -4.04 12.41
C SER A 42 -16.95 -2.52 12.19
N GLU A 43 -18.05 -1.79 12.19
CA GLU A 43 -18.04 -0.34 11.95
C GLU A 43 -17.12 0.44 12.92
N GLY A 44 -17.15 0.07 14.20
CA GLY A 44 -16.22 0.63 15.21
C GLY A 44 -14.75 0.27 14.95
N GLN A 45 -14.48 -0.97 14.53
CA GLN A 45 -13.14 -1.40 14.16
C GLN A 45 -12.65 -0.73 12.85
N GLN A 46 -13.56 -0.44 11.91
CA GLN A 46 -13.24 0.23 10.65
C GLN A 46 -12.78 1.67 10.89
N ALA A 47 -13.50 2.44 11.71
CA ALA A 47 -13.10 3.79 12.06
C ALA A 47 -11.71 3.83 12.74
N ALA A 48 -11.48 2.90 13.67
CA ALA A 48 -10.18 2.74 14.31
C ALA A 48 -9.09 2.37 13.30
N PHE A 49 -9.34 1.37 12.45
CA PHE A 49 -8.41 0.92 11.41
C PHE A 49 -8.00 2.05 10.46
N GLN A 50 -8.96 2.82 9.95
CA GLN A 50 -8.69 3.94 9.06
C GLN A 50 -7.85 5.02 9.73
N THR A 51 -8.16 5.35 10.98
CA THR A 51 -7.40 6.33 11.77
C THR A 51 -5.96 5.87 11.97
N LEU A 52 -5.76 4.60 12.35
CA LEU A 52 -4.45 4.01 12.56
C LEU A 52 -3.63 3.92 11.26
N LEU A 53 -4.29 3.58 10.15
CA LEU A 53 -3.65 3.52 8.83
C LEU A 53 -3.22 4.92 8.36
N ALA A 54 -4.08 5.93 8.52
CA ALA A 54 -3.76 7.31 8.18
C ALA A 54 -2.56 7.82 9.01
N GLU A 55 -2.56 7.58 10.32
CA GLU A 55 -1.46 7.92 11.22
C GLU A 55 -0.15 7.23 10.80
N TYR A 56 -0.21 5.94 10.45
CA TYR A 56 0.94 5.18 9.98
C TYR A 56 1.55 5.78 8.70
N LEU A 57 0.71 6.04 7.68
CA LEU A 57 1.14 6.59 6.40
C LEU A 57 1.70 8.01 6.54
N GLU A 58 1.08 8.83 7.37
CA GLU A 58 1.56 10.18 7.64
C GLU A 58 2.94 10.16 8.32
N LYS A 59 3.10 9.33 9.36
CA LYS A 59 4.38 9.17 10.05
C LYS A 59 5.47 8.64 9.13
N LEU A 60 5.14 7.67 8.27
CA LEU A 60 6.07 7.11 7.30
C LEU A 60 6.49 8.15 6.25
N GLY A 61 5.52 8.89 5.69
CA GLY A 61 5.78 9.96 4.72
C GLY A 61 6.61 11.09 5.32
N SER A 62 6.27 11.53 6.53
CA SER A 62 7.02 12.57 7.27
C SER A 62 8.46 12.13 7.57
N ALA A 63 8.65 10.90 8.08
CA ALA A 63 9.98 10.36 8.35
C ALA A 63 10.83 10.23 7.08
N THR A 64 10.22 9.79 5.98
CA THR A 64 10.89 9.64 4.67
C THR A 64 11.31 11.01 4.14
N ARG A 65 10.41 12.00 4.10
CA ARG A 65 10.75 13.38 3.71
C ARG A 65 11.86 13.98 4.58
N LYS A 66 11.81 13.75 5.90
CA LYS A 66 12.83 14.25 6.84
C LYS A 66 14.21 13.60 6.63
N LEU A 67 14.24 12.35 6.18
CA LEU A 67 15.49 11.64 5.86
C LEU A 67 16.04 12.09 4.51
N ILE A 68 15.20 12.24 3.49
CA ILE A 68 15.59 12.76 2.17
C ILE A 68 16.11 14.21 2.28
N ARG A 69 15.42 15.07 3.03
CA ARG A 69 15.81 16.48 3.22
C ARG A 69 17.18 16.63 3.89
N ARG A 70 17.56 15.69 4.75
CA ARG A 70 18.85 15.69 5.45
C ARG A 70 19.95 15.08 4.56
N ASN A 71 20.09 15.62 3.34
CA ASN A 71 20.90 15.16 2.19
C ASN A 71 22.36 14.73 2.47
N ASN A 72 22.84 14.87 3.71
CA ASN A 72 24.18 14.49 4.19
C ASN A 72 24.20 13.14 4.92
N GLU A 73 23.06 12.46 5.10
CA GLU A 73 23.03 11.15 5.76
C GLU A 73 23.37 10.02 4.78
N THR A 74 24.46 9.30 5.03
CA THR A 74 24.70 7.99 4.39
C THR A 74 23.59 6.99 4.82
N ASP A 75 23.34 5.98 3.96
CA ASP A 75 22.38 4.90 4.21
C ASP A 75 20.90 5.33 4.37
N VAL A 76 20.46 6.39 3.71
CA VAL A 76 19.04 6.87 3.72
C VAL A 76 18.05 5.71 3.48
N ALA A 77 18.30 4.87 2.47
CA ALA A 77 17.45 3.74 2.14
C ALA A 77 17.32 2.73 3.30
N LYS A 78 18.44 2.36 3.95
CA LYS A 78 18.42 1.46 5.11
C LYS A 78 17.67 2.10 6.29
N LYS A 79 17.81 3.41 6.50
CA LYS A 79 17.10 4.14 7.56
C LYS A 79 15.59 4.19 7.30
N ILE A 80 15.16 4.40 6.06
CA ILE A 80 13.75 4.32 5.66
C ILE A 80 13.21 2.91 5.95
N ILE A 81 13.92 1.85 5.57
CA ILE A 81 13.52 0.46 5.85
C ILE A 81 13.38 0.21 7.36
N ARG A 82 14.37 0.64 8.16
CA ARG A 82 14.34 0.52 9.62
C ARG A 82 13.15 1.26 10.23
N LYS A 83 12.88 2.48 9.77
CA LYS A 83 11.73 3.28 10.24
C LYS A 83 10.40 2.65 9.85
N ARG A 84 10.27 2.13 8.63
CA ARG A 84 9.08 1.38 8.20
C ARG A 84 8.85 0.17 9.09
N LYS A 85 9.88 -0.64 9.37
CA LYS A 85 9.78 -1.80 10.27
C LYS A 85 9.35 -1.39 11.69
N GLN A 86 9.91 -0.30 12.21
CA GLN A 86 9.51 0.24 13.51
C GLN A 86 8.04 0.67 13.54
N LEU A 87 7.60 1.47 12.57
CA LEU A 87 6.22 1.95 12.50
C LEU A 87 5.22 0.81 12.28
N THR A 88 5.61 -0.20 11.48
CA THR A 88 4.76 -1.37 11.21
C THR A 88 4.54 -2.17 12.49
N ARG A 89 5.59 -2.39 13.30
CA ARG A 89 5.44 -3.02 14.62
C ARG A 89 4.49 -2.25 15.55
N THR A 90 4.53 -0.93 15.52
CA THR A 90 3.61 -0.11 16.31
C THR A 90 2.18 -0.24 15.79
N PHE A 91 2.00 -0.21 14.47
CA PHE A 91 0.70 -0.41 13.83
C PHE A 91 0.13 -1.80 14.17
N ASP A 92 0.94 -2.85 14.06
CA ASP A 92 0.56 -4.23 14.41
C ASP A 92 0.10 -4.36 15.86
N LYS A 93 0.79 -3.73 16.81
CA LYS A 93 0.38 -3.73 18.23
C LYS A 93 -0.98 -3.07 18.43
N LYS A 94 -1.23 -1.96 17.75
CA LYS A 94 -2.53 -1.27 17.83
C LYS A 94 -3.64 -2.09 17.15
N MET A 95 -3.32 -2.77 16.05
CA MET A 95 -4.24 -3.66 15.35
C MET A 95 -4.59 -4.90 16.16
N ALA A 96 -3.59 -5.53 16.81
CA ALA A 96 -3.81 -6.67 17.70
C ALA A 96 -4.72 -6.33 18.89
N ALA A 97 -4.76 -5.07 19.32
CA ALA A 97 -5.64 -4.63 20.42
C ALA A 97 -7.12 -4.47 20.01
N ILE A 98 -7.39 -4.33 18.71
CA ILE A 98 -8.76 -4.11 18.19
C ILE A 98 -9.31 -5.29 17.41
N LEU A 99 -8.45 -6.16 16.88
CA LEU A 99 -8.83 -7.34 16.10
C LEU A 99 -9.09 -8.53 17.01
N THR A 100 -10.01 -9.39 16.57
CA THR A 100 -10.19 -10.72 17.15
C THR A 100 -9.13 -11.70 16.62
N GLU A 101 -8.94 -12.81 17.32
CA GLU A 101 -7.98 -13.86 16.92
C GLU A 101 -8.28 -14.43 15.52
N GLU A 102 -9.56 -14.51 15.13
CA GLU A 102 -9.97 -14.98 13.81
C GLU A 102 -9.69 -13.98 12.68
N GLN A 103 -9.72 -12.68 13.01
CA GLN A 103 -9.46 -11.59 12.06
C GLN A 103 -7.96 -11.35 11.86
N TYR A 104 -7.12 -11.72 12.84
CA TYR A 104 -5.69 -11.43 12.82
C TYR A 104 -4.94 -12.06 11.62
N PRO A 105 -5.15 -13.35 11.25
CA PRO A 105 -4.51 -13.93 10.06
C PRO A 105 -4.88 -13.21 8.76
N ARG A 106 -6.12 -12.72 8.65
CA ARG A 106 -6.59 -11.96 7.47
C ARG A 106 -5.94 -10.58 7.40
N TYR A 107 -5.77 -9.95 8.56
CA TYR A 107 -5.00 -8.72 8.68
C TYR A 107 -3.53 -8.91 8.30
N GLU A 108 -2.89 -10.05 8.63
CA GLU A 108 -1.51 -10.30 8.24
C GLU A 108 -1.34 -10.39 6.71
N GLN A 109 -2.32 -10.94 6.01
CA GLN A 109 -2.35 -10.96 4.54
C GLN A 109 -2.44 -9.54 3.97
N TYR A 110 -3.36 -8.72 4.50
CA TYR A 110 -3.48 -7.31 4.14
C TYR A 110 -2.16 -6.55 4.39
N ARG A 111 -1.54 -6.73 5.55
CA ARG A 111 -0.26 -6.11 5.93
C ARG A 111 0.85 -6.47 4.95
N THR A 112 0.92 -7.72 4.53
CA THR A 112 1.93 -8.20 3.59
C THR A 112 1.80 -7.49 2.23
N LEU A 113 0.57 -7.37 1.72
CA LEU A 113 0.28 -6.60 0.51
C LEU A 113 0.61 -5.12 0.67
N LEU A 114 0.27 -4.53 1.83
CA LEU A 114 0.57 -3.12 2.11
C LEU A 114 2.07 -2.85 2.07
N LEU A 115 2.87 -3.71 2.70
CA LEU A 115 4.32 -3.59 2.71
C LEU A 115 4.93 -3.79 1.32
N ALA A 116 4.40 -4.73 0.53
CA ALA A 116 4.83 -4.96 -0.85
C ALA A 116 4.50 -3.76 -1.76
N LYS A 117 3.37 -3.08 -1.54
CA LYS A 117 3.02 -1.86 -2.29
C LYS A 117 3.97 -0.72 -1.91
N LEU A 118 4.24 -0.55 -0.61
CA LEU A 118 5.14 0.48 -0.08
C LEU A 118 6.61 0.26 -0.45
N SER A 119 7.02 -0.96 -0.79
CA SER A 119 8.37 -1.24 -1.31
C SER A 119 8.45 -1.13 -2.84
N GLY A 120 7.33 -0.90 -3.53
CA GLY A 120 7.23 -0.93 -4.99
C GLY A 120 7.17 -2.34 -5.59
N ALA A 121 7.35 -3.40 -4.78
CA ALA A 121 7.34 -4.80 -5.23
C ALA A 121 5.96 -5.26 -5.75
N LEU A 122 4.88 -4.57 -5.36
CA LEU A 122 3.53 -4.89 -5.83
C LEU A 122 3.23 -4.31 -7.22
N ASN A 123 4.01 -3.31 -7.67
CA ASN A 123 3.89 -2.69 -9.00
C ASN A 123 4.67 -3.45 -10.08
N THR A 124 5.68 -4.24 -9.71
CA THR A 124 6.49 -5.03 -10.66
C THR A 124 5.73 -6.24 -11.20
N GLN A 125 4.80 -6.82 -10.43
CA GLN A 125 3.98 -7.96 -10.89
C GLN A 125 2.94 -7.62 -11.97
N GLY A 126 2.74 -6.34 -12.29
CA GLY A 126 1.89 -5.91 -13.41
C GLY A 126 2.65 -5.59 -14.70
N LYS A 127 3.99 -5.65 -14.70
CA LYS A 127 4.83 -5.24 -15.85
C LYS A 127 5.61 -6.36 -16.53
N GLU A 128 5.43 -7.61 -16.13
CA GLU A 128 6.15 -8.77 -16.74
C GLU A 128 5.34 -9.50 -17.83
N GLY A 129 4.33 -8.84 -18.42
CA GLY A 129 3.43 -9.46 -19.40
C GLY A 129 3.63 -9.09 -20.88
N THR A 130 4.55 -8.19 -21.26
CA THR A 130 4.67 -7.73 -22.67
C THR A 130 6.09 -7.71 -23.24
N THR A 131 7.04 -8.38 -22.61
CA THR A 131 8.34 -8.69 -23.24
C THR A 131 8.53 -10.19 -23.39
N SER A 132 7.54 -10.84 -24.00
CA SER A 132 7.73 -12.16 -24.62
C SER A 132 7.77 -11.98 -26.14
N PHE A 133 8.85 -12.44 -26.76
CA PHE A 133 8.87 -12.91 -28.15
C PHE A 133 8.69 -11.87 -29.29
N SER A 134 9.67 -10.98 -29.47
CA SER A 134 9.93 -10.42 -30.83
C SER A 134 11.40 -10.50 -31.25
N THR A 135 12.21 -11.32 -30.57
CA THR A 135 13.65 -11.51 -30.88
C THR A 135 13.91 -12.67 -31.85
N MET A 136 12.90 -13.35 -32.40
CA MET A 136 13.15 -14.46 -33.33
C MET A 136 12.18 -14.44 -34.51
N MET A 137 12.31 -13.46 -35.41
CA MET A 137 12.02 -13.65 -36.83
C MET A 137 12.71 -12.56 -37.66
N GLY A 138 13.62 -12.99 -38.54
CA GLY A 138 13.89 -12.32 -39.81
C GLY A 138 14.92 -11.19 -39.80
N SER A 139 16.18 -11.52 -40.09
CA SER A 139 16.74 -11.15 -41.40
C SER A 139 18.08 -11.84 -41.59
N SER A 140 18.01 -13.07 -42.11
CA SER A 140 19.07 -13.60 -42.94
C SER A 140 19.01 -12.81 -44.25
N ASN A 141 20.01 -11.99 -44.56
CA ASN A 141 20.32 -11.74 -45.96
C ASN A 141 21.83 -11.80 -46.17
N SER A 142 22.23 -12.97 -46.65
CA SER A 142 23.48 -13.27 -47.32
C SER A 142 23.63 -12.44 -48.59
N GLY A 143 24.87 -12.03 -48.87
CA GLY A 143 25.53 -11.99 -50.19
C GLY A 143 24.79 -11.35 -51.37
N THR A 144 25.38 -10.28 -51.91
CA THR A 144 26.33 -10.33 -53.04
C THR A 144 27.00 -8.99 -53.18
#